data_AF-A0AAE8CLE6-F1
#
_entry.id   AF-A0AAE8CLE6-F1
#
_cell.length_a   1.000
_cell.length_b   1.000
_cell.length_c   1.000
_cell.angle_alpha   90.00
_cell.angle_beta   90.00
_cell.angle_gamma   90.00
#
_symmetry.space_group_name_H-M   'P 1'
#
loop_
_entity.id
_entity.type
_entity.pdbx_description
1 polymer ?
#
loop_
_entity_poly.entity_id
_entity_poly.type
_entity_poly.pdbx_seq_one_letter_code
_entity_poly.pdbx_strand_id
1 'polypeptide(L)'
;MKILVRISASTDYDVYPLFMVKCDGLNDEEIQAAIERNLIEYTGMDADSVYVDDDGVCWHNGSCWYVDDTMPVSDEDAAHLERILGISTFE
;
A
#
# COMPACT_ATOMS: atom_id res chain seq x y z
N MET A 1 14.74 6.47 -0.60
CA MET A 1 13.61 6.90 0.24
C MET A 1 12.42 6.03 -0.08
N LYS A 2 11.82 5.43 0.94
CA LYS A 2 10.61 4.61 0.81
C LYS A 2 9.50 5.21 1.65
N ILE A 3 8.27 4.84 1.34
CA ILE A 3 7.10 5.17 2.16
C ILE A 3 6.55 3.87 2.72
N LEU A 4 6.43 3.81 4.04
CA LEU A 4 5.67 2.78 4.72
C LEU A 4 4.19 3.14 4.63
N VAL A 5 3.39 2.22 4.09
CA VAL A 5 1.96 2.37 3.90
C VAL A 5 1.24 1.46 4.89
N ARG A 6 0.38 2.04 5.72
CA ARG A 6 -0.57 1.29 6.56
C ARG A 6 -1.90 1.21 5.85
N ILE A 7 -2.47 0.01 5.81
CA ILE A 7 -3.81 -0.21 5.26
C ILE A 7 -4.75 -0.71 6.35
N SER A 8 -6.03 -0.39 6.17
CA SER A 8 -7.12 -1.04 6.87
C SER A 8 -7.96 -1.81 5.86
N ALA A 9 -8.44 -2.98 6.25
CA ALA A 9 -9.32 -3.81 5.45
C ALA A 9 -10.54 -4.24 6.26
N SER A 10 -11.65 -4.54 5.58
CA SER A 10 -12.81 -5.19 6.18
C SER A 10 -12.42 -6.56 6.78
N THR A 11 -13.18 -7.03 7.77
CA THR A 11 -12.85 -8.21 8.62
C THR A 11 -12.62 -9.52 7.87
N ASP A 12 -13.06 -9.61 6.62
CA ASP A 12 -13.00 -10.84 5.82
C ASP A 12 -11.78 -10.86 4.88
N TYR A 13 -10.91 -9.84 4.94
CA TYR A 13 -9.70 -9.73 4.14
C TYR A 13 -8.46 -10.06 4.98
N ASP A 14 -7.90 -11.26 4.77
CA ASP A 14 -6.62 -11.68 5.38
C ASP A 14 -5.43 -11.05 4.62
N VAL A 15 -5.26 -9.74 4.78
CA VAL A 15 -4.11 -8.99 4.24
C VAL A 15 -3.32 -8.37 5.39
N TYR A 16 -2.00 -8.54 5.36
CA TYR A 16 -1.14 -7.92 6.36
C TYR A 16 -1.21 -6.38 6.23
N PRO A 17 -1.27 -5.61 7.32
CA PRO A 17 -1.69 -4.20 7.23
C PRO A 17 -0.58 -3.24 6.79
N LEU A 18 0.57 -3.74 6.33
CA LEU A 18 1.76 -2.92 6.07
C LEU A 18 2.53 -3.40 4.83
N PHE A 19 2.85 -2.45 3.95
CA PHE A 19 3.81 -2.63 2.86
C PHE A 19 4.62 -1.36 2.66
N MET A 20 5.69 -1.43 1.86
CA MET A 20 6.48 -0.26 1.48
C MET A 20 6.45 -0.03 -0.01
N VAL A 21 6.61 1.22 -0.44
CA VAL A 21 6.79 1.57 -1.86
C VAL A 21 7.98 2.53 -2.01
N LYS A 22 8.78 2.32 -3.05
CA LYS A 22 9.91 3.19 -3.39
C LYS A 22 9.38 4.46 -4.05
N CYS A 23 9.89 5.60 -3.59
CA CYS A 23 9.41 6.90 -4.04
C CYS A 23 10.55 7.85 -4.44
N ASP A 24 11.72 7.30 -4.74
CA ASP A 24 12.90 8.12 -5.05
C ASP A 24 12.71 8.94 -6.33
N GLY A 25 12.72 10.26 -6.18
CA GLY A 25 12.57 11.20 -7.28
C GLY A 25 11.13 11.44 -7.74
N LEU A 26 10.14 10.86 -7.04
CA LEU A 26 8.72 11.12 -7.29
C LEU A 26 8.26 12.38 -6.53
N ASN A 27 7.34 13.13 -7.13
CA ASN A 27 6.59 14.18 -6.45
C ASN A 27 5.36 13.60 -5.70
N ASP A 28 4.67 14.43 -4.92
CA ASP A 28 3.54 13.98 -4.08
C ASP A 28 2.40 13.32 -4.86
N GLU A 29 2.07 13.80 -6.07
CA GLU A 29 1.04 13.19 -6.93
C GLU A 29 1.50 11.83 -7.48
N GLU A 30 2.77 11.75 -7.90
CA GLU A 30 3.38 10.50 -8.38
C GLU A 30 3.49 9.45 -7.27
N ILE A 31 3.81 9.89 -6.06
CA ILE A 31 3.83 9.06 -4.85
C ILE A 31 2.44 8.48 -4.58
N GLN A 32 1.42 9.33 -4.59
CA GLN A 32 0.05 8.90 -4.35
C GLN A 32 -0.40 7.87 -5.39
N ALA A 33 -0.13 8.13 -6.67
CA ALA A 33 -0.43 7.19 -7.75
C ALA A 33 0.33 5.85 -7.60
N ALA A 34 1.59 5.90 -7.15
CA ALA A 34 2.38 4.70 -6.86
C ALA A 34 1.78 3.89 -5.70
N ILE A 35 1.33 4.56 -4.63
CA ILE A 35 0.67 3.90 -3.50
C ILE A 35 -0.63 3.22 -3.94
N GLU A 36 -1.48 3.91 -4.69
CA GLU A 36 -2.76 3.38 -5.17
C GLU A 36 -2.57 2.16 -6.07
N ARG A 37 -1.61 2.23 -7.00
CA ARG A 37 -1.25 1.11 -7.86
C ARG A 37 -0.75 -0.10 -7.05
N ASN A 38 0.17 0.14 -6.13
CA ASN A 38 0.79 -0.94 -5.34
C ASN A 38 -0.15 -1.51 -4.28
N LEU A 39 -1.13 -0.74 -3.82
CA LEU A 39 -2.17 -1.23 -2.92
C LEU A 39 -2.94 -2.40 -3.56
N ILE A 40 -3.35 -2.24 -4.81
CA ILE A 40 -4.07 -3.29 -5.55
C ILE A 40 -3.17 -4.52 -5.73
N GLU A 41 -1.94 -4.32 -6.21
CA GLU A 41 -0.96 -5.39 -6.39
C GLU A 41 -0.68 -6.15 -5.08
N TYR A 42 -0.55 -5.42 -3.98
CA TYR A 42 -0.30 -5.98 -2.66
C TYR A 42 -1.43 -6.89 -2.16
N THR A 43 -2.69 -6.53 -2.45
CA THR A 43 -3.84 -7.41 -2.13
C THR A 43 -3.92 -8.66 -3.01
N GLY A 44 -3.13 -8.74 -4.08
CA GLY A 44 -3.15 -9.84 -5.04
C GLY A 44 -4.41 -9.88 -5.91
N MET A 45 -5.21 -8.81 -5.91
CA MET A 45 -6.42 -8.70 -6.72
C MET A 45 -6.09 -8.23 -8.14
N ASP A 46 -6.92 -8.67 -9.09
CA ASP A 46 -6.85 -8.17 -10.45
C ASP A 46 -7.38 -6.72 -10.49
N ALA A 47 -6.62 -5.80 -11.09
CA ALA A 47 -6.96 -4.37 -11.07
C ALA A 47 -8.31 -4.07 -11.73
N ASP A 48 -8.66 -4.82 -12.77
CA ASP A 48 -9.95 -4.69 -13.47
C ASP A 48 -11.14 -5.18 -12.62
N SER A 49 -10.87 -5.89 -11.52
CA SER A 49 -11.88 -6.39 -10.57
C SER A 49 -12.06 -5.52 -9.32
N VAL A 50 -11.28 -4.44 -9.20
CA VAL A 50 -11.31 -3.51 -8.07
C VAL A 50 -11.99 -2.22 -8.49
N TYR A 51 -12.97 -1.79 -7.70
CA TYR A 51 -13.60 -0.47 -7.85
C TYR A 51 -13.05 0.46 -6.78
N VAL A 52 -12.55 1.63 -7.18
CA VAL A 52 -12.12 2.69 -6.25
C VAL A 52 -13.20 3.77 -6.23
N ASP A 53 -13.69 4.11 -5.03
CA ASP A 53 -14.68 5.17 -4.87
C ASP A 53 -14.05 6.57 -4.72
N ASP A 54 -14.91 7.60 -4.61
CA ASP A 54 -14.50 9.00 -4.51
C ASP A 54 -13.69 9.31 -3.24
N ASP A 55 -13.77 8.45 -2.22
CA ASP A 55 -13.03 8.57 -0.95
C ASP A 55 -11.69 7.80 -1.01
N GLY A 56 -11.36 7.16 -2.14
CA GLY A 56 -10.14 6.37 -2.32
C GLY A 56 -10.21 4.97 -1.70
N VAL A 57 -11.40 4.50 -1.32
CA VAL A 57 -11.60 3.14 -0.80
C VAL A 57 -11.68 2.17 -1.97
N CYS A 58 -10.87 1.12 -1.91
CA CYS A 58 -10.88 0.02 -2.86
C CYS A 58 -11.90 -1.03 -2.43
N TRP A 59 -12.76 -1.46 -3.37
CA TRP A 59 -13.83 -2.41 -3.16
C TRP A 59 -13.67 -3.62 -4.07
N HIS A 60 -13.87 -4.82 -3.50
CA HIS A 60 -13.93 -6.06 -4.24
C HIS A 60 -14.85 -7.06 -3.53
N ASN A 61 -15.85 -7.61 -4.25
CA ASN A 61 -16.76 -8.65 -3.76
C ASN A 61 -17.39 -8.37 -2.38
N GLY A 62 -17.73 -7.11 -2.09
CA GLY A 62 -18.34 -6.68 -0.83
C GLY A 62 -17.35 -6.49 0.33
N SER A 63 -16.07 -6.75 0.10
CA SER A 63 -14.97 -6.37 0.99
C SER A 63 -14.35 -5.05 0.55
N CYS A 64 -13.67 -4.37 1.47
CA CYS A 64 -12.97 -3.13 1.16
C CYS A 64 -11.64 -3.00 1.87
N TRP A 65 -10.77 -2.16 1.30
CA TRP A 65 -9.52 -1.73 1.91
C TRP A 65 -9.18 -0.30 1.50
N TYR A 66 -8.40 0.39 2.33
CA TYR A 66 -7.96 1.76 2.07
C TYR A 66 -6.63 2.05 2.78
N VAL A 67 -5.94 3.09 2.30
CA VAL A 67 -4.73 3.60 2.94
C VAL A 67 -5.12 4.40 4.19
N ASP A 68 -4.69 3.91 5.34
CA ASP A 68 -5.00 4.54 6.64
C ASP A 68 -3.94 5.58 7.03
N ASP A 69 -2.67 5.32 6.68
CA ASP A 69 -1.56 6.21 7.03
C ASP A 69 -0.35 5.97 6.11
N THR A 70 0.48 7.00 5.95
CA THR A 70 1.74 6.91 5.21
C THR A 70 2.86 7.59 5.99
N MET A 71 4.04 6.95 5.99
CA MET A 71 5.20 7.46 6.71
C MET A 71 6.46 7.35 5.85
N PRO A 72 7.15 8.45 5.54
CA PRO A 72 8.46 8.41 4.92
C PRO A 72 9.45 7.68 5.84
N VAL A 73 10.20 6.75 5.26
CA VAL A 73 11.23 5.98 5.98
C VAL A 73 12.57 6.08 5.23
N SER A 74 13.65 6.15 6.00
CA SER A 74 15.01 6.09 5.47
C SER A 74 15.28 4.70 4.87
N ASP A 75 16.26 4.59 3.98
CA ASP A 75 16.60 3.29 3.39
C ASP A 75 17.15 2.31 4.44
N GLU A 76 17.82 2.83 5.48
CA GLU A 76 18.30 2.03 6.62
C GLU A 76 17.14 1.50 7.46
N ASP A 77 16.19 2.35 7.86
CA ASP A 77 15.02 1.94 8.62
C ASP A 77 14.15 0.97 7.84
N ALA A 78 13.96 1.22 6.54
CA ALA A 78 13.22 0.32 5.67
C ALA A 78 13.86 -1.07 5.61
N ALA A 79 15.19 -1.17 5.45
CA ALA A 79 15.89 -2.46 5.48
C ALA A 79 15.72 -3.18 6.83
N HIS A 80 15.67 -2.44 7.93
CA HIS A 80 15.35 -3.01 9.24
C HIS A 80 13.91 -3.53 9.32
N LEU A 81 12.93 -2.79 8.79
CA LEU A 81 11.52 -3.19 8.78
C LEU A 81 11.27 -4.42 7.89
N GLU A 82 11.85 -4.46 6.69
CA GLU A 82 11.81 -5.63 5.79
C GLU A 82 12.29 -6.89 6.53
N ARG A 83 13.39 -6.77 7.28
CA ARG A 83 13.97 -7.89 8.01
C ARG A 83 13.15 -8.33 9.23
N ILE A 84 12.61 -7.39 10.01
CA ILE A 84 11.93 -7.68 11.27
C ILE A 84 10.47 -8.09 11.04
N LEU A 85 9.78 -7.42 10.13
CA LEU A 85 8.35 -7.62 9.86
C LEU A 85 8.10 -8.53 8.65
N GLY A 86 9.11 -8.78 7.81
CA GLY A 86 8.96 -9.58 6.60
C GLY A 86 8.10 -8.89 5.52
N ILE A 87 7.96 -7.56 5.59
CA ILE A 87 7.15 -6.78 4.64
C ILE A 87 7.90 -6.57 3.32
N SER A 88 7.15 -6.58 2.22
CA SER A 88 7.68 -6.33 0.87
C SER A 88 7.77 -4.84 0.56
N THR A 89 8.75 -4.49 -0.27
CA THR A 89 8.84 -3.17 -0.92
C THR A 89 8.49 -3.31 -2.39
N PHE A 90 7.59 -2.45 -2.85
CA PHE A 90 7.14 -2.35 -4.23
C PHE A 90 7.76 -1.13 -4.95
N GLU A 91 7.68 -1.13 -6.29
CA GLU A 91 8.21 -0.07 -7.17
C GLU A 91 7.15 0.98 -7.55
#